data_AF-A7ST47-F1
#
_entry.id   AF-A7ST47-F1
#
_cell.length_a   1.000
_cell.length_b   1.000
_cell.length_c   1.000
_cell.angle_alpha   90.00
_cell.angle_beta   90.00
_cell.angle_gamma   90.00
#
_symmetry.space_group_name_H-M   'P 1'
#
loop_
_entity.id
_entity.type
_entity.pdbx_description
1 polymer ?
#
loop_
_entity_poly.entity_id
_entity_poly.type
_entity_poly.pdbx_seq_one_letter_code
_entity_poly.pdbx_strand_id
1 'polypeptide(L)'
;MIRKSSCTYLGVVVSINDMIRRSSCTYLGVVVSINDMIRKSSCTYLGVVVSINDMIRKSSCTYLGVVVIINDMIRKSSCTYLGVVVIINDMIRKSSCTYLGVVVSINDMIRKSSCTYLGVVVSINDMIRKSSCTYLGVVVSINDMIRKSSCTYLGVVVSINDMIRKSSCTYLGVVVSINDMIRKSSCTYLGVVVSINDMIRKSSCTYLGVVVSINDMIRKSSCTYLGVVVSINDMIRKSSCTYLGVVVSINDMIRKSSCTYLGVVVSINDMIRKSSCTYLVMVVSGKLLESMLIVAIHGSQCIYQDDLLFSF
;
A
#
# COMPACT_ATOMS: atom_id res chain seq x y z
N MET A 1 -19.19 32.42 -1.13
CA MET A 1 -18.47 33.70 -1.36
C MET A 1 -17.34 34.06 -0.34
N ILE A 2 -16.76 35.27 -0.49
CA ILE A 2 -16.20 36.18 0.55
C ILE A 2 -15.10 37.12 -0.09
N ARG A 3 -14.93 38.38 0.38
CA ARG A 3 -14.02 39.47 -0.12
C ARG A 3 -12.51 39.35 0.25
N LYS A 4 -11.68 40.33 -0.16
CA LYS A 4 -10.22 40.43 0.08
C LYS A 4 -9.86 41.41 1.22
N SER A 5 -9.47 40.86 2.37
CA SER A 5 -9.05 41.53 3.62
C SER A 5 -8.88 40.43 4.69
N SER A 6 -8.29 40.71 5.86
CA SER A 6 -8.30 39.75 6.98
C SER A 6 -9.69 39.69 7.60
N CYS A 7 -10.49 38.69 7.24
CA CYS A 7 -11.86 38.57 7.73
C CYS A 7 -12.03 37.43 8.74
N THR A 8 -12.63 37.73 9.90
CA THR A 8 -13.08 36.73 10.88
C THR A 8 -14.59 36.56 10.77
N TYR A 9 -15.08 35.32 10.84
CA TYR A 9 -16.50 34.97 10.88
C TYR A 9 -16.79 34.10 12.11
N LEU A 10 -17.90 34.40 12.77
CA LEU A 10 -18.43 33.65 13.92
C LEU A 10 -19.81 33.09 13.55
N GLY A 11 -20.13 31.88 14.00
CA GLY A 11 -21.43 31.25 13.78
C GLY A 11 -21.54 30.48 12.47
N VAL A 12 -22.69 30.56 11.80
CA VAL A 12 -22.98 29.83 10.56
C VAL A 12 -22.75 30.73 9.35
N VAL A 13 -21.95 30.25 8.39
CA VAL A 13 -21.72 30.87 7.09
C VAL A 13 -22.22 29.92 6.01
N VAL A 14 -23.32 30.26 5.35
CA VAL A 14 -23.80 29.57 4.14
C VAL A 14 -23.50 30.44 2.92
N SER A 15 -23.09 29.83 1.81
CA SER A 15 -22.91 30.54 0.54
C SER A 15 -23.12 29.64 -0.67
N ILE A 16 -23.65 30.21 -1.77
CA ILE A 16 -24.26 29.47 -2.88
C ILE A 16 -23.99 30.19 -4.21
N ASN A 17 -23.50 29.46 -5.22
CA ASN A 17 -23.25 29.93 -6.59
C ASN A 17 -22.24 31.11 -6.72
N ASP A 18 -21.24 31.21 -5.84
CA ASP A 18 -20.37 32.40 -5.73
C ASP A 18 -18.97 32.26 -6.36
N MET A 19 -18.37 33.39 -6.79
CA MET A 19 -16.92 33.48 -7.03
C MET A 19 -16.17 34.16 -5.86
N ILE A 20 -15.03 33.58 -5.47
CA ILE A 20 -14.29 33.95 -4.25
C ILE A 20 -12.82 34.23 -4.54
N ARG A 21 -12.28 35.31 -3.95
CA ARG A 21 -10.83 35.61 -3.94
C ARG A 21 -10.42 36.23 -2.60
N ARG A 22 -10.20 35.41 -1.56
CA ARG A 22 -9.72 35.89 -0.24
C ARG A 22 -8.19 35.83 -0.11
N SER A 23 -7.60 36.82 0.55
CA SER A 23 -6.20 36.76 0.98
C SER A 23 -6.04 35.86 2.21
N SER A 24 -6.82 36.12 3.26
CA SER A 24 -6.64 35.61 4.61
C SER A 24 -7.98 35.64 5.35
N CYS A 25 -8.37 34.57 6.05
CA CYS A 25 -9.64 34.54 6.78
C CYS A 25 -9.73 33.42 7.81
N THR A 26 -10.48 33.68 8.87
CA THR A 26 -10.76 32.73 9.97
C THR A 26 -12.27 32.53 10.07
N TYR A 27 -12.70 31.28 10.28
CA TYR A 27 -14.10 30.91 10.47
C TYR A 27 -14.22 30.07 11.75
N LEU A 28 -15.12 30.46 12.64
CA LEU A 28 -15.46 29.74 13.87
C LEU A 28 -16.94 29.35 13.84
N GLY A 29 -17.23 28.05 13.73
CA GLY A 29 -18.59 27.52 13.63
C GLY A 29 -18.78 26.63 12.39
N VAL A 30 -19.88 26.83 11.65
CA VAL A 30 -20.24 25.99 10.50
C VAL A 30 -20.08 26.78 9.21
N VAL A 31 -19.39 26.23 8.22
CA VAL A 31 -19.25 26.82 6.87
C VAL A 31 -19.81 25.84 5.84
N VAL A 32 -20.80 26.27 5.07
CA VAL A 32 -21.39 25.51 3.96
C VAL A 32 -21.19 26.28 2.66
N SER A 33 -20.56 25.66 1.66
CA SER A 33 -20.46 26.20 0.28
C SER A 33 -21.10 25.23 -0.72
N ILE A 34 -21.82 25.79 -1.70
CA ILE A 34 -22.56 25.04 -2.73
C ILE A 34 -22.34 25.70 -4.10
N ASN A 35 -21.78 24.97 -5.07
CA ASN A 35 -21.46 25.45 -6.42
C ASN A 35 -20.50 26.66 -6.48
N ASP A 36 -19.62 26.85 -5.49
CA ASP A 36 -18.74 28.02 -5.39
C ASP A 36 -17.39 27.82 -6.14
N MET A 37 -16.92 28.84 -6.88
CA MET A 37 -15.53 28.90 -7.35
C MET A 37 -14.63 29.56 -6.30
N ILE A 38 -14.00 28.73 -5.47
CA ILE A 38 -13.24 29.18 -4.31
C ILE A 38 -11.75 29.40 -4.62
N ARG A 39 -11.27 30.65 -4.59
CA ARG A 39 -9.83 30.95 -4.43
C ARG A 39 -9.58 31.62 -3.08
N LYS A 40 -8.72 31.03 -2.24
CA LYS A 40 -8.31 31.64 -0.96
C LYS A 40 -6.82 31.35 -0.70
N SER A 41 -6.00 32.36 -0.39
CA SER A 41 -4.55 32.11 -0.20
C SER A 41 -4.20 31.54 1.18
N SER A 42 -4.76 32.07 2.28
CA SER A 42 -4.70 31.46 3.60
C SER A 42 -6.07 31.39 4.27
N CYS A 43 -6.34 30.29 5.01
CA CYS A 43 -7.53 30.16 5.84
C CYS A 43 -7.31 29.33 7.11
N THR A 44 -8.07 29.64 8.16
CA THR A 44 -8.31 28.74 9.30
C THR A 44 -9.81 28.49 9.44
N TYR A 45 -10.21 27.23 9.60
CA TYR A 45 -11.58 26.83 9.90
C TYR A 45 -11.57 26.01 11.20
N LEU A 46 -12.41 26.41 12.17
CA LEU A 46 -12.62 25.70 13.43
C LEU A 46 -14.11 25.40 13.60
N GLY A 47 -14.47 24.12 13.54
CA GLY A 47 -15.85 23.63 13.54
C GLY A 47 -16.12 22.70 12.35
N VAL A 48 -17.22 22.92 11.64
CA VAL A 48 -17.66 22.05 10.53
C VAL A 48 -17.54 22.79 9.20
N VAL A 49 -16.99 22.13 8.18
CA VAL A 49 -16.95 22.63 6.80
C VAL A 49 -17.61 21.61 5.87
N VAL A 50 -18.62 22.05 5.12
CA VAL A 50 -19.27 21.28 4.06
C VAL A 50 -19.08 22.02 2.73
N SER A 51 -18.64 21.33 1.69
CA SER A 51 -18.52 21.88 0.33
C SER A 51 -19.13 20.92 -0.69
N ILE A 52 -19.99 21.42 -1.58
CA ILE A 52 -20.78 20.62 -2.54
C ILE A 52 -20.64 21.23 -3.93
N ASN A 53 -20.20 20.45 -4.93
CA ASN A 53 -20.05 20.86 -6.34
C ASN A 53 -19.11 22.07 -6.59
N ASP A 54 -18.13 22.30 -5.71
CA ASP A 54 -17.24 23.48 -5.79
C ASP A 54 -16.07 23.30 -6.78
N MET A 55 -15.34 24.40 -7.06
CA MET A 55 -13.96 24.32 -7.58
C MET A 55 -13.00 25.06 -6.65
N ILE A 56 -12.33 24.33 -5.77
CA ILE A 56 -11.52 24.92 -4.70
C ILE A 56 -10.01 24.96 -5.02
N ARG A 57 -9.45 26.17 -5.16
CA ARG A 57 -8.00 26.46 -5.14
C ARG A 57 -7.61 27.16 -3.83
N LYS A 58 -6.88 26.47 -2.96
CA LYS A 58 -6.45 26.99 -1.64
C LYS A 58 -4.94 26.83 -1.45
N SER A 59 -4.18 27.89 -1.19
CA SER A 59 -2.71 27.75 -1.11
C SER A 59 -2.20 27.25 0.25
N SER A 60 -2.69 27.81 1.36
CA SER A 60 -2.49 27.28 2.72
C SER A 60 -3.82 27.24 3.47
N CYS A 61 -4.14 26.15 4.18
CA CYS A 61 -5.32 26.07 5.04
C CYS A 61 -5.13 25.15 6.25
N THR A 62 -5.71 25.54 7.37
CA THR A 62 -5.89 24.68 8.55
C THR A 62 -7.38 24.42 8.76
N TYR A 63 -7.74 23.16 9.01
CA TYR A 63 -9.09 22.73 9.40
C TYR A 63 -9.00 21.96 10.72
N LEU A 64 -9.82 22.35 11.68
CA LEU A 64 -9.94 21.72 12.99
C LEU A 64 -11.41 21.39 13.26
N GLY A 65 -11.75 20.10 13.26
CA GLY A 65 -13.12 19.59 13.34
C GLY A 65 -13.48 18.68 12.16
N VAL A 66 -14.67 18.85 11.57
CA VAL A 66 -15.20 17.96 10.52
C VAL A 66 -15.16 18.66 9.16
N VAL A 67 -14.68 17.97 8.13
CA VAL A 67 -14.68 18.45 6.75
C VAL A 67 -15.36 17.41 5.85
N VAL A 68 -16.48 17.78 5.23
CA VAL A 68 -17.21 16.97 4.25
C VAL A 68 -17.10 17.64 2.88
N ILE A 69 -16.72 16.88 1.86
CA ILE A 69 -16.56 17.37 0.49
C ILE A 69 -17.26 16.41 -0.46
N ILE A 70 -18.09 16.96 -1.35
CA ILE A 70 -18.89 16.22 -2.33
C ILE A 70 -18.69 16.88 -3.70
N ASN A 71 -18.12 16.15 -4.66
CA ASN A 71 -17.89 16.56 -6.05
C ASN A 71 -17.05 17.85 -6.26
N ASP A 72 -15.78 17.92 -5.82
CA ASP A 72 -14.90 19.11 -5.98
C ASP A 72 -13.63 18.85 -6.84
N MET A 73 -13.25 19.86 -7.64
CA MET A 73 -11.97 19.92 -8.36
C MET A 73 -10.87 20.63 -7.54
N ILE A 74 -10.47 19.97 -6.44
CA ILE A 74 -9.54 20.53 -5.47
C ILE A 74 -8.11 20.68 -5.97
N ARG A 75 -7.55 21.89 -5.86
CA ARG A 75 -6.09 22.14 -5.88
C ARG A 75 -5.64 22.80 -4.58
N LYS A 76 -4.89 22.08 -3.75
CA LYS A 76 -4.41 22.52 -2.43
C LYS A 76 -2.88 22.44 -2.36
N SER A 77 -2.17 23.54 -2.12
CA SER A 77 -0.69 23.47 -2.08
C SER A 77 -0.12 23.02 -0.73
N SER A 78 -0.59 23.58 0.38
CA SER A 78 -0.36 23.08 1.74
C SER A 78 -1.67 23.06 2.53
N CYS A 79 -1.96 21.98 3.27
CA CYS A 79 -3.11 21.93 4.18
C CYS A 79 -2.85 21.05 5.40
N THR A 80 -3.39 21.45 6.55
CA THR A 80 -3.48 20.62 7.76
C THR A 80 -4.94 20.36 8.09
N TYR A 81 -5.27 19.10 8.40
CA TYR A 81 -6.57 18.66 8.89
C TYR A 81 -6.38 17.94 10.22
N LEU A 82 -7.16 18.31 11.23
CA LEU A 82 -7.21 17.66 12.53
C LEU A 82 -8.69 17.38 12.87
N GLY A 83 -9.07 16.10 12.86
CA GLY A 83 -10.44 15.63 13.05
C GLY A 83 -10.87 14.62 11.99
N VAL A 84 -12.03 14.83 11.37
CA VAL A 84 -12.62 13.90 10.38
C VAL A 84 -12.69 14.56 9.01
N VAL A 85 -12.23 13.86 7.97
CA VAL A 85 -12.32 14.30 6.57
C VAL A 85 -13.02 13.23 5.74
N VAL A 86 -14.19 13.56 5.19
CA VAL A 86 -14.96 12.71 4.27
C VAL A 86 -14.94 13.36 2.89
N ILE A 87 -14.65 12.58 1.86
CA ILE A 87 -14.52 13.02 0.47
C ILE A 87 -15.27 12.03 -0.44
N ILE A 88 -16.10 12.56 -1.34
CA ILE A 88 -16.94 11.77 -2.24
C ILE A 88 -16.85 12.34 -3.66
N ASN A 89 -16.33 11.54 -4.60
CA ASN A 89 -16.17 11.82 -6.04
C ASN A 89 -15.27 13.03 -6.41
N ASP A 90 -14.11 13.23 -5.77
CA ASP A 90 -13.24 14.39 -6.07
C ASP A 90 -12.16 14.13 -7.15
N MET A 91 -11.74 15.20 -7.82
CA MET A 91 -10.47 15.26 -8.59
C MET A 91 -9.40 16.08 -7.85
N ILE A 92 -8.76 15.44 -6.87
CA ILE A 92 -7.83 16.09 -5.95
C ILE A 92 -6.39 16.19 -6.49
N ARG A 93 -5.82 17.40 -6.46
CA ARG A 93 -4.37 17.64 -6.51
C ARG A 93 -3.88 18.34 -5.24
N LYS A 94 -3.10 17.64 -4.42
CA LYS A 94 -2.53 18.12 -3.14
C LYS A 94 -1.00 18.07 -3.19
N SER A 95 -0.29 19.20 -3.05
CA SER A 95 1.18 19.14 -3.10
C SER A 95 1.84 18.76 -1.77
N SER A 96 1.42 19.36 -0.66
CA SER A 96 1.72 18.88 0.70
C SER A 96 0.44 18.88 1.55
N CYS A 97 0.24 17.84 2.37
CA CYS A 97 -0.85 17.80 3.35
C CYS A 97 -0.51 16.96 4.59
N THR A 98 -1.00 17.39 5.75
CA THR A 98 -1.00 16.60 6.99
C THR A 98 -2.43 16.32 7.43
N TYR A 99 -2.70 15.08 7.83
CA TYR A 99 -3.98 14.63 8.39
C TYR A 99 -3.74 13.97 9.74
N LEU A 100 -4.42 14.47 10.78
CA LEU A 100 -4.60 13.78 12.06
C LEU A 100 -6.08 13.39 12.20
N GLY A 101 -6.33 12.14 12.57
CA GLY A 101 -7.68 11.60 12.78
C GLY A 101 -8.10 10.64 11.67
N VAL A 102 -9.31 10.83 11.12
CA VAL A 102 -9.93 9.89 10.17
C VAL A 102 -10.07 10.53 8.80
N VAL A 103 -9.65 9.81 7.75
CA VAL A 103 -9.83 10.18 6.35
C VAL A 103 -10.57 9.08 5.62
N VAL A 104 -11.71 9.40 5.01
CA VAL A 104 -12.47 8.50 4.13
C VAL A 104 -12.55 9.15 2.74
N SER A 105 -12.14 8.42 1.70
CA SER A 105 -12.38 8.79 0.29
C SER A 105 -13.14 7.70 -0.46
N ILE A 106 -14.05 8.13 -1.34
CA ILE A 106 -14.92 7.25 -2.14
C ILE A 106 -14.94 7.77 -3.58
N ASN A 107 -14.50 6.95 -4.53
CA ASN A 107 -14.42 7.22 -5.97
C ASN A 107 -13.54 8.42 -6.41
N ASP A 108 -12.44 8.72 -5.69
CA ASP A 108 -11.58 9.88 -6.00
C ASP A 108 -10.52 9.58 -7.10
N MET A 109 -10.17 10.59 -7.92
CA MET A 109 -8.84 10.64 -8.57
C MET A 109 -7.86 11.49 -7.76
N ILE A 110 -7.11 10.84 -6.87
CA ILE A 110 -6.18 11.50 -5.95
C ILE A 110 -4.78 11.60 -6.56
N ARG A 111 -4.25 12.82 -6.72
CA ARG A 111 -2.81 13.08 -6.94
C ARG A 111 -2.22 13.84 -5.75
N LYS A 112 -1.30 13.19 -5.02
CA LYS A 112 -0.65 13.71 -3.80
C LYS A 112 0.87 13.68 -3.96
N SER A 113 1.58 14.82 -3.89
CA SER A 113 3.05 14.79 -4.03
C SER A 113 3.78 14.45 -2.73
N SER A 114 3.46 15.11 -1.61
CA SER A 114 3.83 14.68 -0.26
C SER A 114 2.62 14.69 0.67
N CYS A 115 2.47 13.67 1.53
CA CYS A 115 1.44 13.66 2.57
C CYS A 115 1.87 12.86 3.81
N THR A 116 1.42 13.31 4.99
CA THR A 116 1.50 12.55 6.24
C THR A 116 0.09 12.28 6.77
N TYR A 117 -0.15 11.05 7.23
CA TYR A 117 -1.39 10.62 7.89
C TYR A 117 -1.06 10.02 9.25
N LEU A 118 -1.77 10.44 10.29
CA LEU A 118 -1.71 9.89 11.64
C LEU A 118 -3.15 9.56 12.09
N GLY A 119 -3.47 8.28 12.17
CA GLY A 119 -4.82 7.77 12.46
C GLY A 119 -5.30 6.75 11.43
N VAL A 120 -6.52 6.91 10.91
CA VAL A 120 -7.18 5.94 10.02
C VAL A 120 -7.39 6.53 8.63
N VAL A 121 -7.04 5.78 7.60
CA VAL A 121 -7.30 6.10 6.19
C VAL A 121 -8.08 4.96 5.55
N VAL A 122 -9.26 5.25 5.01
CA VAL A 122 -10.07 4.32 4.21
C VAL A 122 -10.22 4.91 2.80
N SER A 123 -9.93 4.13 1.77
CA SER A 123 -10.21 4.46 0.37
C SER A 123 -10.99 3.35 -0.32
N ILE A 124 -11.95 3.73 -1.17
CA ILE A 124 -12.87 2.83 -1.86
C ILE A 124 -13.02 3.27 -3.33
N ASN A 125 -12.66 2.39 -4.26
CA ASN A 125 -12.68 2.59 -5.71
C ASN A 125 -11.80 3.77 -6.23
N ASP A 126 -10.76 4.18 -5.50
CA ASP A 126 -9.96 5.37 -5.82
C ASP A 126 -8.86 5.10 -6.88
N MET A 127 -8.62 6.06 -7.79
CA MET A 127 -7.35 6.11 -8.55
C MET A 127 -6.33 6.99 -7.84
N ILE A 128 -5.48 6.34 -7.04
CA ILE A 128 -4.50 7.01 -6.18
C ILE A 128 -3.12 7.08 -6.83
N ARG A 129 -2.59 8.29 -7.05
CA ARG A 129 -1.18 8.55 -7.39
C ARG A 129 -0.50 9.36 -6.29
N LYS A 130 0.48 8.75 -5.60
CA LYS A 130 1.19 9.31 -4.44
C LYS A 130 2.71 9.30 -4.70
N SER A 131 3.41 10.44 -4.70
CA SER A 131 4.87 10.41 -4.93
C SER A 131 5.70 10.13 -3.68
N SER A 132 5.44 10.83 -2.56
CA SER A 132 5.92 10.45 -1.22
C SER A 132 4.76 10.48 -0.23
N CYS A 133 4.65 9.49 0.65
CA CYS A 133 3.68 9.50 1.76
C CYS A 133 4.18 8.74 2.99
N THR A 134 3.79 9.21 4.17
CA THR A 134 3.98 8.51 5.45
C THR A 134 2.61 8.25 6.10
N TYR A 135 2.39 7.03 6.59
CA TYR A 135 1.19 6.62 7.31
C TYR A 135 1.58 6.04 8.66
N LEU A 136 1.00 6.57 9.73
CA LEU A 136 1.04 6.03 11.08
C LEU A 136 -0.39 5.66 11.49
N GLY A 137 -0.65 4.39 11.78
CA GLY A 137 -1.97 3.87 12.14
C GLY A 137 -2.49 2.83 11.14
N VAL A 138 -3.73 2.99 10.68
CA VAL A 138 -4.44 1.99 9.85
C VAL A 138 -4.72 2.55 8.46
N VAL A 139 -4.43 1.76 7.42
CA VAL A 139 -4.78 2.04 6.03
C VAL A 139 -5.59 0.87 5.47
N VAL A 140 -6.80 1.15 5.02
CA VAL A 140 -7.67 0.20 4.29
C VAL A 140 -7.89 0.75 2.87
N SER A 141 -7.72 -0.11 1.87
CA SER A 141 -7.98 0.19 0.46
C SER A 141 -8.82 -0.94 -0.15
N ILE A 142 -9.85 -0.58 -0.93
CA ILE A 142 -10.84 -1.53 -1.48
C ILE A 142 -11.10 -1.19 -2.95
N ASN A 143 -10.81 -2.12 -3.86
CA ASN A 143 -10.94 -1.97 -5.32
C ASN A 143 -10.12 -0.81 -5.93
N ASP A 144 -9.04 -0.36 -5.27
CA ASP A 144 -8.30 0.85 -5.67
C ASP A 144 -7.27 0.58 -6.79
N MET A 145 -7.05 1.56 -7.68
CA MET A 145 -5.84 1.59 -8.52
C MET A 145 -4.76 2.49 -7.90
N ILE A 146 -3.82 1.86 -7.21
CA ILE A 146 -2.81 2.54 -6.40
C ILE A 146 -1.45 2.59 -7.11
N ARG A 147 -0.92 3.80 -7.35
CA ARG A 147 0.45 4.04 -7.82
C ARG A 147 1.22 4.89 -6.80
N LYS A 148 2.24 4.30 -6.15
CA LYS A 148 3.02 4.90 -5.05
C LYS A 148 4.50 4.91 -5.42
N SER A 149 5.19 6.06 -5.50
CA SER A 149 6.63 6.05 -5.82
C SER A 149 7.54 5.79 -4.62
N SER A 150 7.37 6.52 -3.51
CA SER A 150 7.92 6.18 -2.19
C SER A 150 6.82 6.24 -1.13
N CYS A 151 6.78 5.28 -0.20
CA CYS A 151 5.90 5.34 0.97
C CYS A 151 6.48 4.62 2.19
N THR A 152 6.19 5.13 3.38
CA THR A 152 6.42 4.44 4.66
C THR A 152 5.08 4.18 5.36
N TYR A 153 4.90 2.98 5.90
CA TYR A 153 3.73 2.59 6.70
C TYR A 153 4.21 2.06 8.05
N LEU A 154 3.62 2.58 9.13
CA LEU A 154 3.80 2.13 10.51
C LEU A 154 2.42 1.78 11.07
N GLY A 155 2.17 0.50 11.34
CA GLY A 155 0.87 -0.02 11.77
C GLY A 155 0.30 -1.07 10.81
N VAL A 156 -0.98 -0.94 10.44
CA VAL A 156 -1.72 -1.96 9.67
C VAL A 156 -2.07 -1.45 8.28
N VAL A 157 -1.85 -2.28 7.26
CA VAL A 157 -2.27 -2.03 5.87
C VAL A 157 -3.11 -3.21 5.38
N VAL A 158 -4.33 -2.94 4.95
CA VAL A 158 -5.24 -3.91 4.32
C VAL A 158 -5.56 -3.42 2.91
N SER A 159 -5.39 -4.30 1.92
CA SER A 159 -5.83 -4.09 0.52
C SER A 159 -6.73 -5.26 0.09
N ILE A 160 -7.80 -4.95 -0.65
CA ILE A 160 -8.80 -5.93 -1.09
C ILE A 160 -9.18 -5.63 -2.55
N ASN A 161 -8.93 -6.58 -3.45
CA ASN A 161 -9.14 -6.48 -4.90
C ASN A 161 -8.38 -5.31 -5.57
N ASP A 162 -7.29 -4.81 -4.98
CA ASP A 162 -6.58 -3.63 -5.47
C ASP A 162 -5.64 -3.93 -6.65
N MET A 163 -5.47 -2.98 -7.58
CA MET A 163 -4.32 -2.97 -8.52
C MET A 163 -3.22 -2.03 -8.01
N ILE A 164 -2.16 -2.59 -7.42
CA ILE A 164 -1.16 -1.81 -6.70
C ILE A 164 0.24 -1.85 -7.33
N ARG A 165 0.72 -0.70 -7.81
CA ARG A 165 2.10 -0.50 -8.29
C ARG A 165 2.91 0.39 -7.32
N LYS A 166 3.95 -0.16 -6.69
CA LYS A 166 4.81 0.55 -5.72
C LYS A 166 6.26 0.55 -6.21
N SER A 167 6.97 1.71 -6.29
CA SER A 167 8.40 1.66 -6.68
C SER A 167 9.36 1.42 -5.51
N SER A 168 9.29 2.19 -4.43
CA SER A 168 9.95 1.90 -3.16
C SER A 168 8.95 2.00 -2.00
N CYS A 169 8.97 1.08 -1.03
CA CYS A 169 8.17 1.19 0.18
C CYS A 169 8.81 0.49 1.40
N THR A 170 8.54 1.02 2.59
CA THR A 170 8.83 0.35 3.87
C THR A 170 7.52 0.12 4.63
N TYR A 171 7.38 -1.08 5.21
CA TYR A 171 6.26 -1.45 6.09
C TYR A 171 6.82 -1.93 7.42
N LEU A 172 6.31 -1.38 8.51
CA LEU A 172 6.59 -1.78 9.88
C LEU A 172 5.26 -2.07 10.58
N GLY A 173 4.98 -3.35 10.83
CA GLY A 173 3.69 -3.83 11.35
C GLY A 173 3.08 -4.95 10.49
N VAL A 174 1.78 -4.84 10.16
CA VAL A 174 1.01 -5.89 9.48
C VAL A 174 0.57 -5.44 8.10
N VAL A 175 0.73 -6.30 7.10
CA VAL A 175 0.23 -6.10 5.73
C VAL A 175 -0.63 -7.29 5.32
N VAL A 176 -1.88 -7.04 4.95
CA VAL A 176 -2.80 -8.03 4.40
C VAL A 176 -3.21 -7.60 2.98
N SER A 177 -3.13 -8.51 2.02
CA SER A 177 -3.63 -8.35 0.65
C SER A 177 -4.53 -9.54 0.31
N ILE A 178 -5.66 -9.27 -0.37
CA ILE A 178 -6.67 -10.27 -0.72
C ILE A 178 -7.15 -10.02 -2.16
N ASN A 179 -6.94 -11.01 -3.04
CA ASN A 179 -7.25 -10.95 -4.47
C ASN A 179 -6.55 -9.80 -5.23
N ASP A 180 -5.42 -9.28 -4.74
CA ASP A 180 -4.76 -8.09 -5.30
C ASP A 180 -3.89 -8.43 -6.54
N MET A 181 -3.75 -7.48 -7.48
CA MET A 181 -2.67 -7.49 -8.45
C MET A 181 -1.55 -6.53 -8.04
N ILE A 182 -0.44 -7.07 -7.50
CA ILE A 182 0.58 -6.27 -6.83
C ILE A 182 1.94 -6.29 -7.56
N ARG A 183 2.39 -5.13 -8.04
CA ARG A 183 3.70 -4.94 -8.70
C ARG A 183 4.62 -4.00 -7.91
N LYS A 184 5.62 -4.55 -7.22
CA LYS A 184 6.56 -3.81 -6.34
C LYS A 184 7.98 -3.84 -6.93
N SER A 185 8.68 -2.70 -7.07
CA SER A 185 10.09 -2.76 -7.54
C SER A 185 11.12 -2.97 -6.43
N SER A 186 11.09 -2.19 -5.36
CA SER A 186 11.82 -2.45 -4.10
C SER A 186 10.89 -2.30 -2.90
N CYS A 187 10.97 -3.19 -1.91
CA CYS A 187 10.23 -3.05 -0.65
C CYS A 187 10.95 -3.71 0.54
N THR A 188 10.77 -3.13 1.72
CA THR A 188 11.16 -3.75 2.99
C THR A 188 9.91 -3.97 3.85
N TYR A 189 9.81 -5.14 4.47
CA TYR A 189 8.75 -5.53 5.41
C TYR A 189 9.39 -5.96 6.73
N LEU A 190 8.94 -5.35 7.83
CA LEU A 190 9.29 -5.73 9.19
C LEU A 190 7.99 -6.00 9.97
N GLY A 191 7.75 -7.25 10.34
CA GLY A 191 6.50 -7.71 10.95
C GLY A 191 5.85 -8.84 10.15
N VAL A 192 4.53 -8.75 9.92
CA VAL A 192 3.72 -9.83 9.31
C VAL A 192 3.19 -9.42 7.94
N VAL A 193 3.28 -10.33 6.96
CA VAL A 193 2.71 -10.14 5.63
C VAL A 193 1.85 -11.35 5.26
N VAL A 194 0.59 -11.12 4.94
CA VAL A 194 -0.36 -12.13 4.47
C VAL A 194 -0.83 -11.74 3.06
N SER A 195 -0.80 -12.69 2.14
CA SER A 195 -1.37 -12.59 0.79
C SER A 195 -2.28 -13.79 0.53
N ILE A 196 -3.44 -13.55 -0.10
CA ILE A 196 -4.45 -14.58 -0.36
C ILE A 196 -5.01 -14.37 -1.77
N ASN A 197 -4.85 -15.37 -2.64
CA ASN A 197 -5.23 -15.36 -4.06
C ASN A 197 -4.58 -14.22 -4.88
N ASP A 198 -3.42 -13.69 -4.47
CA ASP A 198 -2.80 -12.51 -5.09
C ASP A 198 -2.01 -12.86 -6.38
N MET A 199 -1.99 -11.94 -7.35
CA MET A 199 -0.97 -11.95 -8.41
C MET A 199 0.18 -10.99 -8.08
N ILE A 200 1.30 -11.55 -7.64
CA ILE A 200 2.41 -10.79 -7.06
C ILE A 200 3.62 -10.76 -8.01
N ARG A 201 4.05 -9.57 -8.44
CA ARG A 201 5.33 -9.34 -9.13
C ARG A 201 6.25 -8.40 -8.35
N LYS A 202 7.31 -8.94 -7.73
CA LYS A 202 8.29 -8.23 -6.88
C LYS A 202 9.68 -8.28 -7.55
N SER A 203 10.37 -7.14 -7.78
CA SER A 203 11.74 -7.22 -8.33
C SER A 203 12.84 -7.35 -7.28
N SER A 204 12.82 -6.55 -6.21
CA SER A 204 13.59 -6.79 -4.99
C SER A 204 12.68 -6.62 -3.76
N CYS A 205 12.78 -7.52 -2.78
CA CYS A 205 12.09 -7.37 -1.49
C CYS A 205 12.91 -7.96 -0.33
N THR A 206 12.92 -7.29 0.81
CA THR A 206 13.42 -7.83 2.08
C THR A 206 12.27 -8.03 3.05
N TYR A 207 12.25 -9.18 3.72
CA TYR A 207 11.27 -9.56 4.73
C TYR A 207 11.98 -9.90 6.04
N LEU A 208 11.47 -9.37 7.15
CA LEU A 208 11.97 -9.63 8.49
C LEU A 208 10.75 -9.88 9.41
N GLY A 209 10.53 -11.13 9.80
CA GLY A 209 9.31 -11.55 10.52
C GLY A 209 8.62 -12.73 9.82
N VAL A 210 7.32 -12.61 9.58
CA VAL A 210 6.47 -13.72 9.06
C VAL A 210 5.87 -13.35 7.70
N VAL A 211 5.90 -14.29 6.74
CA VAL A 211 5.18 -14.17 5.47
C VAL A 211 4.30 -15.40 5.23
N VAL A 212 3.02 -15.19 4.96
CA VAL A 212 2.07 -16.24 4.56
C VAL A 212 1.53 -15.90 3.17
N SER A 213 1.55 -16.87 2.26
CA SER A 213 0.89 -16.81 0.96
C SER A 213 -0.03 -18.02 0.78
N ILE A 214 -1.21 -17.82 0.18
CA ILE A 214 -2.23 -18.86 0.01
C ILE A 214 -2.85 -18.71 -1.39
N ASN A 215 -2.72 -19.72 -2.24
CA ASN A 215 -3.17 -19.75 -3.63
C ASN A 215 -2.59 -18.61 -4.51
N ASP A 216 -1.43 -18.05 -4.19
CA ASP A 216 -0.86 -16.90 -4.89
C ASP A 216 -0.15 -17.29 -6.21
N MET A 217 -0.18 -16.41 -7.23
CA MET A 217 0.80 -16.46 -8.33
C MET A 217 1.94 -15.48 -8.09
N ILE A 218 3.11 -16.00 -7.70
CA ILE A 218 4.24 -15.22 -7.23
C ILE A 218 5.40 -15.22 -8.23
N ARG A 219 5.79 -14.03 -8.71
CA ARG A 219 6.99 -13.81 -9.54
C ARG A 219 7.95 -12.84 -8.82
N LYS A 220 9.04 -13.37 -8.26
CA LYS A 220 10.06 -12.66 -7.47
C LYS A 220 11.41 -12.70 -8.19
N SER A 221 12.06 -11.57 -8.51
CA SER A 221 13.41 -11.64 -9.13
C SER A 221 14.56 -11.73 -8.15
N SER A 222 14.61 -10.89 -7.11
CA SER A 222 15.44 -11.08 -5.93
C SER A 222 14.60 -10.92 -4.66
N CYS A 223 14.78 -11.76 -3.64
CA CYS A 223 14.19 -11.53 -2.32
C CYS A 223 15.05 -12.12 -1.19
N THR A 224 15.11 -11.42 -0.06
CA THR A 224 15.71 -11.92 1.18
C THR A 224 14.66 -12.03 2.28
N TYR A 225 14.69 -13.09 3.08
CA TYR A 225 13.78 -13.29 4.21
C TYR A 225 14.56 -13.75 5.44
N LEU A 226 14.19 -13.22 6.59
CA LEU A 226 14.72 -13.60 7.89
C LEU A 226 13.53 -13.79 8.84
N GLY A 227 13.31 -15.04 9.26
CA GLY A 227 12.11 -15.47 9.98
C GLY A 227 11.33 -16.55 9.24
N VAL A 228 10.02 -16.62 9.48
CA VAL A 228 9.14 -17.68 8.98
C VAL A 228 8.47 -17.29 7.68
N VAL A 229 8.36 -18.22 6.75
CA VAL A 229 7.57 -18.09 5.54
C VAL A 229 6.80 -19.39 5.35
N VAL A 230 5.56 -19.26 4.86
CA VAL A 230 4.62 -20.36 4.60
C VAL A 230 3.95 -20.07 3.26
N SER A 231 3.92 -21.06 2.37
CA SER A 231 3.11 -21.01 1.15
C SER A 231 2.28 -22.29 0.98
N ILE A 232 1.07 -22.13 0.44
CA ILE A 232 0.05 -23.18 0.34
C ILE A 232 -0.67 -23.05 -1.00
N ASN A 233 -0.58 -24.08 -1.85
CA ASN A 233 -1.12 -24.13 -3.21
C ASN A 233 -0.59 -23.01 -4.16
N ASP A 234 0.56 -22.41 -3.90
CA ASP A 234 1.09 -21.29 -4.67
C ASP A 234 1.73 -21.72 -6.01
N MET A 235 1.72 -20.83 -7.01
CA MET A 235 2.62 -20.91 -8.17
C MET A 235 3.76 -19.91 -8.05
N ILE A 236 4.96 -20.39 -7.66
CA ILE A 236 6.10 -19.53 -7.31
C ILE A 236 7.25 -19.61 -8.32
N ARG A 237 7.52 -18.51 -9.05
CA ARG A 237 8.75 -18.30 -9.83
C ARG A 237 9.70 -17.32 -9.15
N LYS A 238 10.85 -17.79 -8.65
CA LYS A 238 11.86 -17.02 -7.88
C LYS A 238 13.21 -17.06 -8.62
N SER A 239 13.76 -15.96 -9.17
CA SER A 239 15.04 -16.06 -9.92
C SER A 239 16.28 -16.12 -9.03
N SER A 240 16.42 -15.24 -8.04
CA SER A 240 17.37 -15.37 -6.93
C SER A 240 16.66 -15.13 -5.61
N CYS A 241 16.98 -15.87 -4.55
CA CYS A 241 16.47 -15.55 -3.20
C CYS A 241 17.38 -16.09 -2.07
N THR A 242 17.33 -15.49 -0.88
CA THR A 242 18.05 -15.96 0.30
C THR A 242 17.14 -16.01 1.52
N TYR A 243 17.27 -17.05 2.33
CA TYR A 243 16.38 -17.27 3.46
C TYR A 243 17.15 -17.78 4.69
N LEU A 244 16.96 -17.07 5.79
CA LEU A 244 17.44 -17.45 7.11
C LEU A 244 16.19 -17.84 7.90
N GLY A 245 15.87 -19.13 7.81
CA GLY A 245 14.51 -19.65 7.67
C GLY A 245 14.32 -20.65 6.51
N VAL A 246 13.87 -20.20 5.31
CA VAL A 246 12.66 -20.79 4.63
C VAL A 246 12.44 -20.61 3.07
N VAL A 247 12.58 -21.62 2.14
CA VAL A 247 11.86 -22.26 0.89
C VAL A 247 11.02 -23.72 0.62
N VAL A 248 10.07 -24.68 1.19
CA VAL A 248 8.92 -25.19 2.21
C VAL A 248 7.43 -24.84 2.00
N SER A 249 6.60 -25.81 1.57
CA SER A 249 5.17 -25.56 1.34
C SER A 249 4.29 -26.81 1.46
N ILE A 250 3.03 -26.62 1.09
CA ILE A 250 2.00 -27.63 0.94
C ILE A 250 1.35 -27.44 -0.44
N ASN A 251 1.58 -28.40 -1.35
CA ASN A 251 1.03 -28.49 -2.71
C ASN A 251 1.48 -27.38 -3.72
N ASP A 252 2.63 -26.72 -3.54
CA ASP A 252 3.02 -25.62 -4.43
C ASP A 252 3.66 -26.11 -5.76
N MET A 253 3.51 -25.33 -6.85
CA MET A 253 4.34 -25.48 -8.06
C MET A 253 5.41 -24.39 -8.13
N ILE A 254 6.68 -24.79 -8.11
CA ILE A 254 7.76 -23.87 -7.81
C ILE A 254 8.94 -24.00 -8.76
N ARG A 255 9.29 -22.89 -9.42
CA ARG A 255 10.44 -22.77 -10.33
C ARG A 255 11.47 -21.76 -9.81
N LYS A 256 12.73 -22.17 -9.63
CA LYS A 256 13.77 -21.28 -9.09
C LYS A 256 15.13 -21.46 -9.75
N SER A 257 15.81 -20.36 -10.08
CA SER A 257 17.13 -20.44 -10.73
C SER A 257 18.32 -20.33 -9.78
N SER A 258 18.21 -19.60 -8.65
CA SER A 258 19.15 -19.65 -7.53
C SER A 258 18.45 -19.37 -6.20
N CYS A 259 18.70 -20.15 -5.14
CA CYS A 259 18.37 -19.74 -3.77
C CYS A 259 19.25 -20.36 -2.68
N THR A 260 19.64 -19.59 -1.68
CA THR A 260 20.39 -20.09 -0.50
C THR A 260 19.48 -20.14 0.73
N TYR A 261 19.58 -21.21 1.52
CA TYR A 261 18.82 -21.45 2.74
C TYR A 261 19.74 -21.80 3.91
N LEU A 262 19.38 -21.30 5.08
CA LEU A 262 20.00 -21.62 6.36
C LEU A 262 18.86 -21.71 7.39
N GLY A 263 18.41 -22.93 7.71
CA GLY A 263 17.16 -23.13 8.47
C GLY A 263 16.49 -24.51 8.27
N VAL A 264 15.16 -24.57 8.44
CA VAL A 264 14.43 -25.83 8.70
C VAL A 264 13.52 -26.29 7.55
N VAL A 265 13.76 -27.54 7.15
CA VAL A 265 13.55 -28.22 5.87
C VAL A 265 12.21 -28.84 5.41
N VAL A 266 11.04 -28.55 5.98
CA VAL A 266 9.76 -29.25 5.61
C VAL A 266 9.37 -29.13 4.11
N SER A 267 8.50 -30.01 3.59
CA SER A 267 7.91 -29.93 2.23
C SER A 267 6.84 -31.01 2.06
N ILE A 268 5.71 -30.71 1.39
CA ILE A 268 4.57 -31.63 1.28
C ILE A 268 3.89 -31.50 -0.09
N ASN A 269 3.92 -32.58 -0.89
CA ASN A 269 3.28 -32.67 -2.22
C ASN A 269 3.75 -31.63 -3.28
N ASP A 270 4.88 -30.96 -3.07
CA ASP A 270 5.30 -29.83 -3.89
C ASP A 270 5.97 -30.27 -5.22
N MET A 271 5.63 -29.61 -6.33
CA MET A 271 6.33 -29.78 -7.61
C MET A 271 7.46 -28.76 -7.72
N ILE A 272 8.68 -29.22 -7.50
CA ILE A 272 9.87 -28.37 -7.45
C ILE A 272 10.68 -28.52 -8.73
N ARG A 273 11.02 -27.38 -9.35
CA ARG A 273 12.07 -27.30 -10.36
C ARG A 273 13.08 -26.21 -10.03
N LYS A 274 14.30 -26.60 -9.66
CA LYS A 274 15.41 -25.68 -9.39
C LYS A 274 16.35 -25.53 -10.62
N SER A 275 17.55 -24.99 -10.44
CA SER A 275 18.69 -25.14 -11.36
C SER A 275 20.00 -24.81 -10.64
N SER A 276 19.94 -23.88 -9.68
CA SER A 276 20.87 -23.81 -8.56
C SER A 276 20.10 -23.48 -7.27
N CYS A 277 20.63 -23.94 -6.15
CA CYS A 277 20.20 -23.64 -4.78
C CYS A 277 21.31 -24.09 -3.82
N THR A 278 21.20 -23.78 -2.52
CA THR A 278 22.11 -24.32 -1.49
C THR A 278 21.40 -24.43 -0.15
N TYR A 279 21.54 -25.58 0.54
CA TYR A 279 21.14 -25.71 1.94
C TYR A 279 22.37 -25.62 2.84
N LEU A 280 22.24 -24.90 3.95
CA LEU A 280 22.85 -25.28 5.20
C LEU A 280 21.70 -25.83 6.09
N VAL A 281 21.90 -27.07 6.57
CA VAL A 281 20.92 -28.11 6.97
C VAL A 281 19.88 -27.69 8.03
N MET A 282 18.67 -28.28 8.10
CA MET A 282 18.25 -29.68 7.77
C MET A 282 17.00 -29.82 6.88
N VAL A 283 16.78 -30.97 6.22
CA VAL A 283 15.69 -31.25 5.25
C VAL A 283 14.70 -32.31 5.72
N VAL A 284 13.41 -32.12 5.44
CA VAL A 284 12.29 -33.01 5.78
C VAL A 284 11.29 -33.08 4.61
N SER A 285 11.17 -34.26 4.00
CA SER A 285 10.21 -34.59 2.94
C SER A 285 9.58 -35.96 3.26
N GLY A 286 9.83 -36.99 2.45
CA GLY A 286 9.79 -38.38 2.90
C GLY A 286 8.43 -39.06 3.03
N LYS A 287 7.73 -39.26 1.91
CA LYS A 287 6.67 -40.28 1.81
C LYS A 287 7.21 -41.47 1.02
N LEU A 288 7.70 -42.48 1.75
CA LEU A 288 8.47 -43.64 1.25
C LEU A 288 7.93 -44.16 -0.10
N LEU A 289 8.71 -44.28 -1.17
CA LEU A 289 10.18 -44.16 -1.31
C LEU A 289 10.76 -42.77 -0.94
N GLU A 290 12.07 -42.69 -0.69
CA GLU A 290 12.70 -41.55 0.00
C GLU A 290 14.04 -41.15 -0.65
N SER A 291 14.43 -39.90 -0.41
CA SER A 291 15.81 -39.42 -0.39
C SER A 291 16.56 -39.31 -1.72
N MET A 292 17.85 -38.95 -1.62
CA MET A 292 18.73 -38.48 -2.70
C MET A 292 19.72 -37.46 -2.13
N LEU A 293 20.41 -37.81 -1.04
CA LEU A 293 21.16 -36.91 -0.16
C LEU A 293 22.56 -36.51 -0.68
N ILE A 294 22.85 -36.69 -1.97
CA ILE A 294 24.16 -36.49 -2.59
C ILE A 294 24.05 -35.77 -3.94
N VAL A 295 25.13 -35.10 -4.36
CA VAL A 295 25.22 -34.33 -5.61
C VAL A 295 26.66 -34.33 -6.13
N ALA A 296 26.85 -34.14 -7.44
CA ALA A 296 28.14 -34.18 -8.13
C ALA A 296 27.96 -34.78 -9.54
N ILE A 297 27.26 -35.93 -9.57
CA ILE A 297 26.47 -36.41 -10.72
C ILE A 297 25.60 -35.28 -11.31
N HIS A 298 25.28 -35.28 -12.60
CA HIS A 298 24.44 -34.29 -13.27
C HIS A 298 23.57 -34.93 -14.38
N GLY A 299 22.52 -34.24 -14.83
CA GLY A 299 21.70 -34.67 -15.96
C GLY A 299 22.47 -34.75 -17.30
N SER A 300 21.95 -35.53 -18.24
CA SER A 300 22.57 -35.87 -19.53
C SER A 300 21.58 -35.67 -20.68
N GLN A 301 21.33 -34.41 -21.03
CA GLN A 301 20.08 -33.92 -21.64
C GLN A 301 18.86 -34.13 -20.72
N CYS A 302 17.73 -33.49 -21.06
CA CYS A 302 16.47 -33.62 -20.32
C CYS A 302 15.84 -32.26 -19.99
N ILE A 303 14.58 -32.03 -20.38
CA ILE A 303 13.65 -30.95 -19.95
C ILE A 303 14.15 -29.49 -19.98
N TYR A 304 15.34 -29.22 -20.54
CA TYR A 304 16.10 -27.95 -20.44
C TYR A 304 16.73 -27.68 -19.05
N GLN A 305 17.15 -28.73 -18.34
CA GLN A 305 18.07 -28.71 -17.19
C GLN A 305 17.36 -28.85 -15.82
N ASP A 306 18.14 -28.77 -14.72
CA ASP A 306 17.89 -29.25 -13.34
C ASP A 306 16.64 -28.69 -12.59
N ASP A 307 16.54 -28.67 -11.24
CA ASP A 307 16.93 -29.66 -10.20
C ASP A 307 17.21 -29.14 -8.73
N LEU A 308 16.55 -29.69 -7.68
CA LEU A 308 16.86 -29.86 -6.23
C LEU A 308 16.58 -28.72 -5.17
N LEU A 309 16.19 -29.05 -3.91
CA LEU A 309 16.09 -28.24 -2.61
C LEU A 309 14.65 -27.83 -2.03
N PHE A 310 14.47 -27.05 -0.90
CA PHE A 310 13.36 -27.00 0.18
C PHE A 310 13.30 -25.67 1.09
N SER A 311 12.40 -25.48 2.15
CA SER A 311 12.16 -24.22 3.05
C SER A 311 10.79 -23.18 3.35
N PHE A 312 9.70 -22.50 2.69
CA PHE A 312 8.97 -21.83 1.43
C PHE A 312 9.10 -20.28 1.30
#